data_AF-A0A4R4TQK2-F1
#
_entry.id   AF-A0A4R4TQK2-F1
#
_cell.length_a   1.000
_cell.length_b   1.000
_cell.length_c   1.000
_cell.angle_alpha   90.00
_cell.angle_beta   90.00
_cell.angle_gamma   90.00
#
_symmetry.space_group_name_H-M   'P 1'
#
loop_
_entity.id
_entity.type
_entity.pdbx_description
1 polymer ?
#
loop_
_entity_poly.entity_id
_entity_poly.type
_entity_poly.pdbx_seq_one_letter_code
_entity_poly.pdbx_strand_id
1 'polypeptide(L)'
;PEHPVALGRPADQALDEEACDWIRAPDLLTDAECAAPWAVGLDVNMAFAAAANRLVVGLGEALHTDGPRFDKRLPGSWYVDLSHLALDPRLPNPFTPAGTRPEGPAWYTTPTVAYAAELGADVRPLEAWLRPESGPYLDPWYERLRDAYLATMADLGVTKDLDDPAFLAAMAAARAGEPGPAAVLSAIKATVKGGIGKLRERPQGLRHRPGDRWPALDRPTWRPDIRAAVIATARVNMHRKMSRMAAAGRYPIAVLSDCVVYPGPGPSPLDVLPRTPEGRPVPGAFRLGVSPGMVKLEGVRELWWAAELLEQGHNPARHIKDGTRDAGE
;
A
#
# COMPACT_ATOMS: atom_id res chain seq x y z
N PRO A 1 -13.89 -17.29 13.55
CA PRO A 1 -13.10 -17.30 12.28
C PRO A 1 -13.91 -17.90 11.13
N GLU A 2 -14.03 -17.21 9.99
CA GLU A 2 -14.72 -17.71 8.78
C GLU A 2 -13.93 -18.85 8.10
N HIS A 3 -12.62 -18.93 8.37
CA HIS A 3 -11.72 -19.88 7.71
C HIS A 3 -11.89 -21.31 8.26
N PRO A 4 -12.16 -22.32 7.42
CA PRO A 4 -12.54 -23.66 7.87
C PRO A 4 -11.43 -24.40 8.63
N VAL A 5 -10.14 -24.16 8.31
CA VAL A 5 -9.01 -24.73 9.07
C VAL A 5 -8.55 -23.90 10.27
N ALA A 6 -9.21 -22.77 10.54
CA ALA A 6 -8.95 -21.93 11.72
C ALA A 6 -10.08 -22.04 12.77
N LEU A 7 -11.01 -23.00 12.60
CA LEU A 7 -12.05 -23.28 13.59
C LEU A 7 -11.39 -23.61 14.94
N GLY A 8 -11.79 -22.91 15.99
CA GLY A 8 -11.24 -23.06 17.35
C GLY A 8 -9.95 -22.29 17.63
N ARG A 9 -9.36 -21.59 16.65
CA ARG A 9 -8.21 -20.71 16.89
C ARG A 9 -8.64 -19.29 17.29
N PRO A 10 -7.99 -18.68 18.30
CA PRO A 10 -8.15 -17.26 18.59
C PRO A 10 -7.87 -16.37 17.37
N ALA A 11 -8.62 -15.27 17.20
CA ALA A 11 -8.53 -14.42 16.02
C ALA A 11 -7.22 -13.61 15.95
N ASP A 12 -6.66 -13.28 17.11
CA ASP A 12 -5.36 -12.62 17.32
C ASP A 12 -4.16 -13.50 16.95
N GLN A 13 -4.36 -14.81 16.72
CA GLN A 13 -3.34 -15.72 16.20
C GLN A 13 -3.30 -15.77 14.66
N ALA A 14 -4.14 -14.98 13.97
CA ALA A 14 -4.10 -14.90 12.52
C ALA A 14 -3.05 -13.88 12.04
N LEU A 15 -2.34 -14.21 10.98
CA LEU A 15 -1.53 -13.25 10.22
C LEU A 15 -2.47 -12.26 9.51
N ASP A 16 -2.47 -11.00 9.96
CA ASP A 16 -3.34 -9.93 9.44
C ASP A 16 -2.55 -8.87 8.64
N GLU A 17 -2.04 -9.30 7.49
CA GLU A 17 -1.33 -8.44 6.56
C GLU A 17 -2.28 -7.91 5.47
N GLU A 18 -2.95 -6.81 5.80
CA GLU A 18 -3.88 -6.11 4.92
C GLU A 18 -3.41 -4.68 4.58
N ALA A 19 -3.99 -4.11 3.53
CA ALA A 19 -3.66 -2.77 3.08
C ALA A 19 -4.12 -1.73 4.10
N CYS A 20 -3.41 -0.60 4.18
CA CYS A 20 -3.68 0.42 5.18
C CYS A 20 -5.05 1.09 4.95
N ASP A 21 -5.88 1.25 5.99
CA ASP A 21 -7.04 2.13 6.03
C ASP A 21 -6.93 2.95 7.32
N TRP A 22 -6.44 4.17 7.19
CA TRP A 22 -6.10 5.03 8.32
C TRP A 22 -6.52 6.47 8.06
N ILE A 23 -7.03 7.11 9.11
CA ILE A 23 -7.30 8.55 9.16
C ILE A 23 -6.52 9.14 10.31
N ARG A 24 -6.01 10.37 10.13
CA ARG A 24 -5.39 11.10 11.21
C ARG A 24 -6.45 11.61 12.16
N ALA A 25 -6.19 11.50 13.47
CA ALA A 25 -7.08 12.06 14.47
C ALA A 25 -7.18 13.59 14.29
N PRO A 26 -8.40 14.18 14.28
CA PRO A 26 -8.59 15.60 14.01
C PRO A 26 -7.79 16.54 14.93
N ASP A 27 -7.63 16.16 16.20
CA ASP A 27 -6.88 16.90 17.23
C ASP A 27 -5.36 16.96 16.97
N LEU A 28 -4.85 16.12 16.08
CA LEU A 28 -3.46 16.15 15.64
C LEU A 28 -3.24 17.09 14.45
N LEU A 29 -4.28 17.75 13.90
CA LEU A 29 -4.14 18.78 12.88
C LEU A 29 -3.59 20.07 13.46
N THR A 30 -2.51 20.58 12.87
CA THR A 30 -1.94 21.87 13.25
C THR A 30 -2.72 23.01 12.59
N ASP A 31 -2.70 24.20 13.20
CA ASP A 31 -3.32 25.41 12.63
C ASP A 31 -2.83 25.69 11.20
N ALA A 32 -1.54 25.46 10.94
CA ALA A 32 -0.94 25.64 9.62
C ALA A 32 -1.48 24.65 8.57
N GLU A 33 -1.74 23.40 8.97
CA GLU A 33 -2.39 22.42 8.09
C GLU A 33 -3.85 22.76 7.88
N CYS A 34 -4.58 23.16 8.93
CA CYS A 34 -5.98 23.60 8.84
C CYS A 34 -6.17 24.85 7.97
N ALA A 35 -5.15 25.71 7.88
CA ALA A 35 -5.15 26.87 7.01
C ALA A 35 -4.88 26.54 5.52
N ALA A 36 -4.47 25.30 5.20
CA ALA A 36 -4.25 24.92 3.81
C ALA A 36 -5.60 24.81 3.06
N PRO A 37 -5.75 25.38 1.86
CA PRO A 37 -7.03 25.38 1.16
C PRO A 37 -7.40 24.01 0.55
N TRP A 38 -6.42 23.14 0.30
CA TRP A 38 -6.64 21.91 -0.48
C TRP A 38 -6.24 20.64 0.27
N ALA A 39 -6.98 19.57 0.02
CA ALA A 39 -6.60 18.19 0.24
C ALA A 39 -6.21 17.57 -1.12
N VAL A 40 -4.97 17.06 -1.22
CA VAL A 40 -4.40 16.50 -2.45
C VAL A 40 -4.14 15.01 -2.26
N GLY A 41 -4.81 14.18 -3.06
CA GLY A 41 -4.63 12.73 -3.08
C GLY A 41 -3.54 12.30 -4.05
N LEU A 42 -2.55 11.56 -3.55
CA LEU A 42 -1.49 10.92 -4.32
C LEU A 42 -1.75 9.41 -4.36
N ASP A 43 -1.81 8.83 -5.55
CA ASP A 43 -1.99 7.39 -5.73
C ASP A 43 -0.73 6.75 -6.32
N VAL A 44 -0.26 5.67 -5.70
CA VAL A 44 0.96 4.96 -6.12
C VAL A 44 0.64 4.03 -7.28
N ASN A 45 1.24 4.30 -8.43
CA ASN A 45 1.07 3.48 -9.63
C ASN A 45 1.46 2.03 -9.37
N MET A 46 0.52 1.11 -9.62
CA MET A 46 0.74 -0.33 -9.54
C MET A 46 1.39 -0.77 -8.21
N ALA A 47 0.98 -0.20 -7.07
CA ALA A 47 1.66 -0.38 -5.78
C ALA A 47 1.94 -1.85 -5.41
N PHE A 48 0.96 -2.74 -5.53
CA PHE A 48 1.14 -4.16 -5.21
C PHE A 48 2.02 -4.92 -6.21
N ALA A 49 1.98 -4.57 -7.50
CA ALA A 49 2.90 -5.15 -8.47
C ALA A 49 4.34 -4.64 -8.23
N ALA A 50 4.51 -3.36 -7.94
CA ALA A 50 5.80 -2.79 -7.55
C ALA A 50 6.35 -3.45 -6.27
N ALA A 51 5.48 -3.78 -5.30
CA ALA A 51 5.86 -4.49 -4.09
C ALA A 51 6.21 -5.97 -4.30
N ALA A 52 5.71 -6.59 -5.38
CA ALA A 52 6.07 -7.95 -5.75
C ALA A 52 7.46 -8.06 -6.40
N ASN A 53 7.97 -6.97 -6.98
CA ASN A 53 9.27 -6.92 -7.65
C ASN A 53 10.41 -7.27 -6.68
N ARG A 54 11.18 -8.31 -7.01
CA ARG A 54 12.29 -8.88 -6.24
C ARG A 54 11.91 -9.36 -4.84
N LEU A 55 10.61 -9.54 -4.57
CA LEU A 55 10.16 -10.04 -3.29
C LEU A 55 10.50 -11.52 -3.17
N VAL A 56 11.40 -11.85 -2.25
CA VAL A 56 11.76 -13.23 -1.93
C VAL A 56 10.62 -13.85 -1.12
N VAL A 57 10.02 -14.91 -1.66
CA VAL A 57 8.92 -15.65 -1.02
C VAL A 57 9.24 -17.14 -0.94
N GLY A 58 8.50 -17.88 -0.10
CA GLY A 58 8.67 -19.33 -0.01
C GLY A 58 8.25 -20.05 -1.29
N LEU A 59 9.03 -21.03 -1.71
CA LEU A 59 8.72 -21.92 -2.82
C LEU A 59 8.22 -23.29 -2.35
N GLY A 60 8.62 -23.68 -1.13
CA GLY A 60 8.26 -24.96 -0.52
C GLY A 60 7.46 -24.84 0.79
N GLU A 61 7.46 -25.93 1.54
CA GLU A 61 6.75 -26.07 2.81
C GLU A 61 7.26 -25.12 3.90
N ALA A 62 6.40 -24.85 4.88
CA ALA A 62 6.78 -24.04 6.04
C ALA A 62 7.42 -24.92 7.10
N LEU A 63 8.51 -24.44 7.70
CA LEU A 63 9.11 -25.07 8.88
C LEU A 63 8.79 -24.25 10.12
N HIS A 64 8.15 -24.89 11.09
CA HIS A 64 7.88 -24.31 12.40
C HIS A 64 9.15 -24.30 13.25
N THR A 65 9.31 -23.24 14.04
CA THR A 65 10.39 -23.13 15.03
C THR A 65 9.99 -22.22 16.18
N ASP A 66 10.45 -22.57 17.37
CA ASP A 66 10.30 -21.74 18.57
C ASP A 66 11.54 -20.86 18.77
N GLY A 67 11.32 -19.59 19.11
CA GLY A 67 12.37 -18.62 19.46
C GLY A 67 13.52 -18.42 18.46
N PRO A 68 13.31 -18.40 17.13
CA PRO A 68 14.41 -18.24 16.19
C PRO A 68 15.02 -16.83 16.24
N ARG A 69 16.31 -16.71 15.88
CA ARG A 69 16.89 -15.40 15.54
C ARG A 69 16.29 -14.91 14.23
N PHE A 70 15.87 -13.65 14.18
CA PHE A 70 15.36 -13.03 12.96
C PHE A 70 16.44 -12.93 11.87
N ASP A 71 16.12 -13.41 10.66
CA ASP A 71 16.91 -13.19 9.43
C ASP A 71 16.01 -12.57 8.35
N LYS A 72 16.29 -11.31 8.01
CA LYS A 72 15.54 -10.55 7.00
C LYS A 72 15.58 -11.15 5.59
N ARG A 73 16.51 -12.07 5.31
CA ARG A 73 16.64 -12.74 4.01
C ARG A 73 15.76 -13.99 3.90
N LEU A 74 15.26 -14.49 5.03
CA LEU A 74 14.44 -15.70 5.09
C LEU A 74 12.96 -15.29 5.10
N PRO A 75 12.18 -15.60 4.05
CA PRO A 75 10.75 -15.36 4.09
C PRO A 75 10.09 -16.24 5.15
N GLY A 76 9.11 -15.68 5.85
CA GLY A 76 8.39 -16.38 6.90
C GLY A 76 7.30 -15.53 7.52
N SER A 77 6.56 -16.16 8.42
CA SER A 77 5.66 -15.51 9.37
C SER A 77 6.31 -15.58 10.75
N TRP A 78 6.35 -14.46 11.46
CA TRP A 78 7.09 -14.30 12.71
C TRP A 78 6.12 -13.79 13.77
N TYR A 79 6.08 -14.45 14.93
CA TYR A 79 5.34 -13.99 16.08
C TYR A 79 6.26 -13.08 16.92
N VAL A 80 6.00 -11.78 16.90
CA VAL A 80 6.89 -10.75 17.48
C VAL A 80 6.05 -9.73 18.24
N ASP A 81 6.55 -9.24 19.37
CA ASP A 81 5.99 -8.07 20.04
C ASP A 81 6.60 -6.79 19.47
N LEU A 82 5.80 -6.02 18.74
CA LEU A 82 6.18 -4.69 18.22
C LEU A 82 5.43 -3.56 18.94
N SER A 83 4.63 -3.88 19.97
CA SER A 83 3.86 -2.89 20.72
C SER A 83 4.75 -1.87 21.43
N HIS A 84 5.98 -2.23 21.76
CA HIS A 84 6.93 -1.37 22.48
C HIS A 84 7.52 -0.24 21.61
N LEU A 85 7.42 -0.32 20.27
CA LEU A 85 7.98 0.70 19.39
C LEU A 85 7.07 1.93 19.31
N ALA A 86 7.56 3.08 19.79
CA ALA A 86 6.87 4.36 19.67
C ALA A 86 7.17 5.02 18.31
N LEU A 87 6.13 5.40 17.57
CA LEU A 87 6.20 6.09 16.29
C LEU A 87 5.45 7.42 16.36
N ASP A 88 5.71 8.32 15.42
CA ASP A 88 5.00 9.61 15.32
C ASP A 88 3.49 9.36 15.09
N PRO A 89 2.59 9.82 15.98
CA PRO A 89 1.16 9.55 15.87
C PRO A 89 0.49 10.24 14.66
N ARG A 90 1.18 11.16 13.99
CA ARG A 90 0.71 11.78 12.73
C ARG A 90 0.95 10.91 11.51
N LEU A 91 1.55 9.73 11.68
CA LEU A 91 1.72 8.70 10.65
C LEU A 91 0.93 7.43 11.05
N PRO A 92 0.39 6.67 10.09
CA PRO A 92 -0.18 5.37 10.40
C PRO A 92 0.91 4.43 10.94
N ASN A 93 0.61 3.67 11.99
CA ASN A 93 1.50 2.60 12.43
C ASN A 93 1.62 1.53 11.32
N PRO A 94 2.83 1.21 10.82
CA PRO A 94 3.00 0.30 9.69
C PRO A 94 2.76 -1.18 10.06
N PHE A 95 2.57 -1.49 11.34
CA PHE A 95 2.41 -2.86 11.82
C PHE A 95 0.95 -3.32 11.85
N THR A 96 -0.02 -2.43 11.65
CA THR A 96 -1.43 -2.82 11.59
C THR A 96 -2.11 -2.24 10.34
N PRO A 97 -3.12 -2.92 9.77
CA PRO A 97 -3.88 -2.37 8.65
C PRO A 97 -4.63 -1.08 9.01
N ALA A 98 -5.08 -0.94 10.26
CA ALA A 98 -5.79 0.24 10.74
C ALA A 98 -4.86 1.43 11.06
N GLY A 99 -3.53 1.26 10.97
CA GLY A 99 -2.57 2.28 11.38
C GLY A 99 -2.52 2.54 12.89
N THR A 100 -3.14 1.69 13.71
CA THR A 100 -3.12 1.76 15.17
C THR A 100 -1.90 1.02 15.75
N ARG A 101 -1.47 1.42 16.94
CA ARG A 101 -0.37 0.74 17.66
C ARG A 101 -0.81 -0.69 18.03
N PRO A 102 0.03 -1.72 17.79
CA PRO A 102 -0.23 -3.06 18.32
C PRO A 102 -0.30 -3.06 19.84
N GLU A 103 -1.17 -3.89 20.42
CA GLU A 103 -1.36 -4.00 21.88
C GLU A 103 -0.51 -5.09 22.54
N GLY A 104 0.16 -5.92 21.73
CA GLY A 104 1.03 -7.01 22.20
C GLY A 104 1.65 -7.79 21.02
N PRO A 105 2.11 -9.03 21.27
CA PRO A 105 2.67 -9.88 20.23
C PRO A 105 1.65 -10.28 19.17
N ALA A 106 2.06 -10.20 17.90
CA ALA A 106 1.24 -10.57 16.74
C ALA A 106 2.07 -11.23 15.64
N TRP A 107 1.38 -11.83 14.67
CA TRP A 107 2.02 -12.45 13.50
C TRP A 107 2.29 -11.41 12.41
N TYR A 108 3.53 -11.40 11.93
CA TYR A 108 4.00 -10.49 10.88
C TYR A 108 4.76 -11.24 9.80
N THR A 109 4.73 -10.74 8.57
CA THR A 109 5.62 -11.25 7.52
C THR A 109 7.03 -10.67 7.66
N THR A 110 8.03 -11.33 7.05
CA THR A 110 9.43 -10.84 7.03
C THR A 110 9.56 -9.36 6.63
N PRO A 111 8.86 -8.82 5.61
CA PRO A 111 8.94 -7.39 5.28
C PRO A 111 8.57 -6.45 6.44
N THR A 112 7.51 -6.76 7.20
CA THR A 112 7.06 -5.95 8.33
C THR A 112 8.09 -5.98 9.47
N VAL A 113 8.60 -7.17 9.81
CA VAL A 113 9.60 -7.32 10.88
C VAL A 113 10.95 -6.71 10.50
N ALA A 114 11.37 -6.86 9.24
CA ALA A 114 12.57 -6.21 8.72
C ALA A 114 12.45 -4.69 8.82
N TYR A 115 11.27 -4.15 8.53
CA TYR A 115 11.02 -2.72 8.67
C TYR A 115 10.99 -2.26 10.13
N ALA A 116 10.43 -3.06 11.04
CA ALA A 116 10.49 -2.76 12.46
C ALA A 116 11.94 -2.65 12.96
N ALA A 117 12.82 -3.57 12.52
CA ALA A 117 14.25 -3.50 12.82
C ALA A 117 14.91 -2.24 12.24
N GLU A 118 14.54 -1.82 11.02
CA GLU A 118 15.02 -0.56 10.43
C GLU A 118 14.56 0.68 11.22
N LEU A 119 13.39 0.61 11.85
CA LEU A 119 12.85 1.64 12.74
C LEU A 119 13.42 1.58 14.17
N GLY A 120 14.35 0.65 14.44
CA GLY A 120 15.05 0.53 15.72
C GLY A 120 14.43 -0.43 16.73
N ALA A 121 13.47 -1.26 16.34
CA ALA A 121 12.91 -2.28 17.23
C ALA A 121 13.94 -3.37 17.57
N ASP A 122 13.96 -3.81 18.83
CA ASP A 122 14.69 -5.02 19.23
C ASP A 122 13.86 -6.26 18.90
N VAL A 123 14.08 -6.81 17.72
CA VAL A 123 13.29 -7.93 17.18
C VAL A 123 13.68 -9.24 17.85
N ARG A 124 12.76 -9.76 18.67
CA ARG A 124 12.87 -11.06 19.35
C ARG A 124 11.67 -11.94 19.02
N PRO A 125 11.72 -12.74 17.94
CA PRO A 125 10.65 -13.64 17.59
C PRO A 125 10.44 -14.70 18.68
N LEU A 126 9.19 -14.90 19.07
CA LEU A 126 8.77 -15.93 20.01
C LEU A 126 8.55 -17.27 19.29
N GLU A 127 8.07 -17.20 18.05
CA GLU A 127 7.74 -18.34 17.19
C GLU A 127 7.91 -17.89 15.73
N ALA A 128 8.20 -18.81 14.80
CA ALA A 128 8.11 -18.53 13.38
C ALA A 128 7.72 -19.75 12.53
N TRP A 129 7.14 -19.43 11.37
CA TRP A 129 6.96 -20.34 10.24
C TRP A 129 7.86 -19.88 9.09
N LEU A 130 8.98 -20.56 8.90
CA LEU A 130 10.05 -20.20 7.99
C LEU A 130 9.92 -20.89 6.63
N ARG A 131 10.47 -20.28 5.58
CA ARG A 131 10.48 -20.82 4.21
C ARG A 131 11.92 -20.92 3.68
N PRO A 132 12.65 -22.01 3.98
CA PRO A 132 14.06 -22.15 3.57
C PRO A 132 14.25 -22.15 2.05
N GLU A 133 13.42 -22.92 1.35
CA GLU A 133 13.36 -22.87 -0.11
C GLU A 133 12.61 -21.60 -0.53
N SER A 134 13.33 -20.65 -1.12
CA SER A 134 12.79 -19.32 -1.40
C SER A 134 13.41 -18.69 -2.64
N GLY A 135 12.67 -17.75 -3.25
CA GLY A 135 13.13 -17.03 -4.43
C GLY A 135 12.15 -15.95 -4.89
N PRO A 136 12.53 -15.15 -5.90
CA PRO A 136 11.71 -14.07 -6.44
C PRO A 136 10.64 -14.60 -7.40
N TYR A 137 9.71 -15.41 -6.88
CA TYR A 137 8.70 -16.13 -7.66
C TYR A 137 7.84 -15.23 -8.56
N LEU A 138 7.58 -13.99 -8.13
CA LEU A 138 6.68 -13.06 -8.81
C LEU A 138 7.38 -12.19 -9.88
N ASP A 139 8.70 -12.27 -10.03
CA ASP A 139 9.46 -11.38 -10.93
C ASP A 139 9.02 -11.50 -12.40
N PRO A 140 8.93 -12.70 -13.01
CA PRO A 140 8.49 -12.81 -14.40
C PRO A 140 7.06 -12.28 -14.63
N TRP A 141 6.19 -12.45 -13.64
CA TRP A 141 4.81 -11.94 -13.67
C TRP A 141 4.80 -10.41 -13.58
N TYR A 142 5.57 -9.83 -12.66
CA TYR A 142 5.72 -8.39 -12.51
C TYR A 142 6.30 -7.75 -13.78
N GLU A 143 7.40 -8.28 -14.31
CA GLU A 143 8.08 -7.73 -15.49
C GLU A 143 7.14 -7.66 -16.68
N ARG A 144 6.40 -8.74 -16.95
CA ARG A 144 5.44 -8.78 -18.06
C ARG A 144 4.32 -7.75 -17.93
N LEU A 145 3.77 -7.57 -16.72
CA LEU A 145 2.72 -6.59 -16.47
C LEU A 145 3.24 -5.16 -16.44
N ARG A 146 4.44 -4.93 -15.91
CA ARG A 146 5.13 -3.63 -15.94
C ARG A 146 5.37 -3.19 -17.38
N ASP A 147 5.91 -4.08 -18.21
CA ASP A 147 6.27 -3.74 -19.58
C ASP A 147 5.03 -3.45 -20.42
N ALA A 148 3.97 -4.26 -20.27
CA ALA A 148 2.68 -3.99 -20.88
C ALA A 148 2.10 -2.63 -20.41
N TYR A 149 2.12 -2.37 -19.10
CA TYR A 149 1.63 -1.11 -18.55
C TYR A 149 2.40 0.10 -19.11
N LEU A 150 3.73 0.04 -19.13
CA LEU A 150 4.56 1.13 -19.63
C LEU A 150 4.38 1.37 -21.12
N ALA A 151 4.25 0.30 -21.92
CA ALA A 151 3.95 0.42 -23.35
C ALA A 151 2.60 1.09 -23.56
N THR A 152 1.54 0.65 -22.87
CA THR A 152 0.21 1.26 -22.97
C THR A 152 0.19 2.72 -22.49
N MET A 153 0.94 3.06 -21.45
CA MET A 153 1.06 4.46 -21.01
C MET A 153 1.81 5.31 -22.04
N ALA A 154 2.82 4.77 -22.71
CA ALA A 154 3.53 5.45 -23.79
C ALA A 154 2.62 5.68 -25.01
N ASP A 155 1.76 4.72 -25.37
CA ASP A 155 0.75 4.87 -26.41
C ASP A 155 -0.25 5.99 -26.08
N LEU A 156 -0.50 6.23 -24.78
CA LEU A 156 -1.30 7.34 -24.26
C LEU A 156 -0.52 8.67 -24.12
N GLY A 157 0.74 8.72 -24.58
CA GLY A 157 1.59 9.91 -24.50
C GLY A 157 2.23 10.16 -23.13
N VAL A 158 2.15 9.20 -22.20
CA VAL A 158 2.73 9.33 -20.86
C VAL A 158 4.02 8.50 -20.76
N THR A 159 5.17 9.15 -20.92
CA THR A 159 6.48 8.49 -20.91
C THR A 159 7.28 8.79 -19.63
N LYS A 160 8.42 8.11 -19.46
CA LYS A 160 9.25 8.19 -18.23
C LYS A 160 10.13 9.45 -18.17
N ASP A 161 10.37 10.07 -19.31
CA ASP A 161 11.26 11.21 -19.51
C ASP A 161 10.55 12.55 -19.38
N LEU A 162 9.22 12.55 -19.25
CA LEU A 162 8.44 13.76 -18.97
C LEU A 162 8.88 14.36 -17.63
N ASP A 163 9.06 15.68 -17.63
CA ASP A 163 9.17 16.43 -16.39
C ASP A 163 7.82 16.50 -15.66
N ASP A 164 7.84 17.03 -14.44
CA ASP A 164 6.69 17.01 -13.56
C ASP A 164 5.44 17.73 -14.16
N PRO A 165 5.54 18.97 -14.71
CA PRO A 165 4.43 19.63 -15.39
C PRO A 165 3.94 18.87 -16.64
N ALA A 166 4.86 18.41 -17.50
CA ALA A 166 4.48 17.69 -18.72
C ALA A 166 3.79 16.36 -18.39
N PHE A 167 4.25 15.67 -17.34
CA PHE A 167 3.61 14.45 -16.86
C PHE A 167 2.16 14.70 -16.39
N LEU A 168 1.91 15.78 -15.64
CA LEU A 168 0.54 16.13 -15.22
C LEU A 168 -0.37 16.43 -16.41
N ALA A 169 0.13 17.20 -17.38
CA ALA A 169 -0.61 17.52 -18.60
C ALA A 169 -0.92 16.26 -19.42
N ALA A 170 0.07 15.38 -19.61
CA ALA A 170 -0.10 14.11 -20.33
C ALA A 170 -1.08 13.18 -19.60
N MET A 171 -1.01 13.09 -18.27
CA MET A 171 -1.96 12.32 -17.46
C MET A 171 -3.39 12.86 -17.53
N ALA A 172 -3.57 14.19 -17.65
CA ALA A 172 -4.88 14.79 -17.86
C ALA A 172 -5.43 14.44 -19.25
N ALA A 173 -4.61 14.58 -20.30
CA ALA A 173 -4.98 14.23 -21.67
C ALA A 173 -5.31 12.74 -21.82
N ALA A 174 -4.53 11.84 -21.20
CA ALA A 174 -4.73 10.40 -21.24
C ALA A 174 -6.09 9.96 -20.66
N ARG A 175 -6.68 10.72 -19.72
CA ARG A 175 -8.03 10.44 -19.19
C ARG A 175 -9.14 10.70 -20.21
N ALA A 176 -8.91 11.61 -21.16
CA ALA A 176 -9.83 11.95 -22.24
C ALA A 176 -9.53 11.17 -23.55
N GLY A 177 -8.54 10.27 -23.51
CA GLY A 177 -8.02 9.56 -24.69
C GLY A 177 -8.92 8.44 -25.22
N GLU A 178 -8.41 7.74 -26.23
CA GLU A 178 -9.16 6.73 -26.96
C GLU A 178 -9.60 5.53 -26.08
N PRO A 179 -10.79 4.95 -26.33
CA PRO A 179 -11.30 3.82 -25.55
C PRO A 179 -10.40 2.57 -25.55
N GLY A 180 -9.64 2.34 -26.63
CA GLY A 180 -8.81 1.15 -26.82
C GLY A 180 -7.68 1.02 -25.78
N PRO A 181 -6.70 1.93 -25.76
CA PRO A 181 -5.63 1.93 -24.76
C PRO A 181 -6.15 2.00 -23.31
N ALA A 182 -7.26 2.72 -23.07
CA ALA A 182 -7.91 2.76 -21.76
C ALA A 182 -8.43 1.37 -21.33
N ALA A 183 -9.02 0.60 -22.24
CA ALA A 183 -9.46 -0.77 -21.98
C ALA A 183 -8.29 -1.71 -21.67
N VAL A 184 -7.18 -1.59 -22.42
CA VAL A 184 -5.95 -2.36 -22.16
C VAL A 184 -5.39 -2.03 -20.78
N LEU A 185 -5.29 -0.75 -20.43
CA LEU A 185 -4.81 -0.31 -19.12
C LEU A 185 -5.70 -0.85 -17.99
N SER A 186 -7.02 -0.87 -18.19
CA SER A 186 -7.98 -1.47 -17.27
C SER A 186 -7.73 -2.96 -17.08
N ALA A 187 -7.54 -3.72 -18.17
CA ALA A 187 -7.25 -5.15 -18.12
C ALA A 187 -5.94 -5.47 -17.41
N ILE A 188 -4.88 -4.68 -17.62
CA ILE A 188 -3.60 -4.84 -16.92
C ILE A 188 -3.78 -4.63 -15.42
N LYS A 189 -4.44 -3.53 -15.02
CA LYS A 189 -4.72 -3.23 -13.60
C LYS A 189 -5.60 -4.29 -12.94
N ALA A 190 -6.62 -4.78 -13.64
CA ALA A 190 -7.46 -5.87 -13.19
C ALA A 190 -6.68 -7.17 -13.00
N THR A 191 -5.71 -7.46 -13.88
CA THR A 191 -4.83 -8.62 -13.79
C THR A 191 -3.91 -8.54 -12.56
N VAL A 192 -3.34 -7.36 -12.28
CA VAL A 192 -2.55 -7.12 -11.05
C VAL A 192 -3.40 -7.38 -9.81
N LYS A 193 -4.54 -6.68 -9.70
CA LYS A 193 -5.43 -6.76 -8.53
C LYS A 193 -5.99 -8.17 -8.34
N GLY A 194 -6.49 -8.76 -9.41
CA GLY A 194 -7.07 -10.11 -9.42
C GLY A 194 -6.03 -11.18 -9.11
N GLY A 195 -4.83 -11.10 -9.71
CA GLY A 195 -3.74 -12.05 -9.48
C GLY A 195 -3.33 -12.11 -8.00
N ILE A 196 -3.07 -10.96 -7.38
CA ILE A 196 -2.75 -10.90 -5.94
C ILE A 196 -3.95 -11.34 -5.08
N GLY A 197 -5.18 -10.97 -5.46
CA GLY A 197 -6.39 -11.41 -4.75
C GLY A 197 -6.59 -12.93 -4.77
N LYS A 198 -6.25 -13.60 -5.87
CA LYS A 198 -6.40 -15.06 -6.02
C LYS A 198 -5.49 -15.86 -5.09
N LEU A 199 -4.35 -15.31 -4.69
CA LEU A 199 -3.42 -15.93 -3.73
C LEU A 199 -4.05 -16.18 -2.35
N ARG A 200 -5.08 -15.41 -1.96
CA ARG A 200 -5.91 -15.66 -0.76
C ARG A 200 -7.38 -15.46 -1.11
N GLU A 201 -7.83 -16.21 -2.11
CA GLU A 201 -9.25 -16.17 -2.46
C GLU A 201 -10.09 -16.75 -1.30
N ARG A 202 -11.02 -15.92 -0.84
CA ARG A 202 -12.12 -16.26 0.08
C ARG A 202 -13.20 -17.07 -0.64
N PRO A 203 -14.15 -17.72 0.05
CA PRO A 203 -15.19 -18.47 -0.64
C PRO A 203 -16.09 -17.47 -1.37
N GLN A 204 -16.55 -17.84 -2.57
CA GLN A 204 -17.37 -17.00 -3.43
C GLN A 204 -18.57 -17.78 -3.96
N GLY A 205 -19.66 -17.07 -4.26
CA GLY A 205 -20.85 -17.58 -4.93
C GLY A 205 -22.07 -17.70 -4.01
N LEU A 206 -23.25 -17.45 -4.60
CA LEU A 206 -24.56 -17.48 -3.92
C LEU A 206 -24.91 -18.81 -3.24
N ARG A 207 -24.19 -19.90 -3.57
CA ARG A 207 -24.40 -21.24 -3.02
C ARG A 207 -23.48 -21.60 -1.86
N HIS A 208 -22.47 -20.79 -1.56
CA HIS A 208 -21.58 -21.04 -0.42
C HIS A 208 -22.35 -20.81 0.89
N ARG A 209 -22.24 -21.76 1.82
CA ARG A 209 -22.78 -21.63 3.17
C ARG A 209 -21.64 -21.51 4.19
N PRO A 210 -21.78 -20.68 5.23
CA PRO A 210 -20.82 -20.65 6.34
C PRO A 210 -20.56 -22.07 6.87
N GLY A 211 -19.29 -22.47 6.93
CA GLY A 211 -18.87 -23.82 7.32
C GLY A 211 -18.44 -24.72 6.15
N ASP A 212 -18.82 -24.42 4.91
CA ASP A 212 -18.35 -25.17 3.75
C ASP A 212 -16.84 -24.98 3.53
N ARG A 213 -16.15 -26.04 3.08
CA ARG A 213 -14.74 -25.93 2.66
C ARG A 213 -14.64 -24.97 1.48
N TRP A 214 -13.67 -24.06 1.54
CA TRP A 214 -13.45 -23.09 0.47
C TRP A 214 -12.83 -23.82 -0.74
N PRO A 215 -13.44 -23.76 -1.94
CA PRO A 215 -12.88 -24.41 -3.14
C PRO A 215 -11.47 -23.95 -3.48
N ALA A 216 -11.14 -22.73 -3.02
CA ALA A 216 -9.83 -22.12 -3.19
C ALA A 216 -8.68 -22.92 -2.57
N LEU A 217 -8.93 -23.61 -1.45
CA LEU A 217 -7.89 -24.27 -0.65
C LEU A 217 -7.24 -25.46 -1.36
N ASP A 218 -7.89 -26.02 -2.38
CA ASP A 218 -7.38 -27.16 -3.13
C ASP A 218 -6.50 -26.72 -4.31
N ARG A 219 -6.34 -25.41 -4.54
CA ARG A 219 -5.50 -24.89 -5.63
C ARG A 219 -4.05 -24.73 -5.18
N PRO A 220 -3.08 -25.24 -5.94
CA PRO A 220 -1.65 -25.02 -5.65
C PRO A 220 -1.25 -23.53 -5.60
N THR A 221 -2.00 -22.67 -6.28
CA THR A 221 -1.78 -21.22 -6.32
C THR A 221 -2.40 -20.47 -5.14
N TRP A 222 -3.12 -21.15 -4.24
CA TRP A 222 -3.59 -20.53 -3.01
C TRP A 222 -2.42 -20.41 -2.02
N ARG A 223 -1.82 -19.22 -2.01
CA ARG A 223 -0.59 -18.88 -1.29
C ARG A 223 -0.80 -17.60 -0.48
N PRO A 224 -1.57 -17.68 0.62
CA PRO A 224 -1.89 -16.50 1.43
C PRO A 224 -0.65 -15.85 2.03
N ASP A 225 0.42 -16.62 2.23
CA ASP A 225 1.73 -16.16 2.70
C ASP A 225 2.41 -15.22 1.68
N ILE A 226 2.34 -15.53 0.38
CA ILE A 226 2.83 -14.65 -0.69
C ILE A 226 2.01 -13.36 -0.73
N ARG A 227 0.68 -13.45 -0.67
CA ARG A 227 -0.19 -12.27 -0.65
C ARG A 227 0.15 -11.35 0.53
N ALA A 228 0.26 -11.93 1.71
CA ALA A 228 0.59 -11.22 2.94
C ALA A 228 1.93 -10.48 2.79
N ALA A 229 2.97 -11.14 2.29
CA ALA A 229 4.28 -10.51 2.08
C ALA A 229 4.24 -9.36 1.05
N VAL A 230 3.45 -9.50 -0.03
CA VAL A 230 3.27 -8.42 -1.02
C VAL A 230 2.59 -7.21 -0.40
N ILE A 231 1.51 -7.42 0.36
CA ILE A 231 0.76 -6.33 1.00
C ILE A 231 1.59 -5.64 2.08
N ALA A 232 2.27 -6.41 2.92
CA ALA A 232 3.22 -5.91 3.90
C ALA A 232 4.29 -5.04 3.26
N THR A 233 4.89 -5.52 2.17
CA THR A 233 5.91 -4.77 1.41
C THR A 233 5.36 -3.46 0.86
N ALA A 234 4.12 -3.47 0.32
CA ALA A 234 3.45 -2.25 -0.14
C ALA A 234 3.23 -1.25 1.02
N ARG A 235 2.74 -1.71 2.17
CA ARG A 235 2.48 -0.88 3.35
C ARG A 235 3.78 -0.29 3.93
N VAL A 236 4.83 -1.10 4.04
CA VAL A 236 6.18 -0.66 4.45
C VAL A 236 6.73 0.39 3.49
N ASN A 237 6.65 0.15 2.18
CA ASN A 237 7.12 1.10 1.17
C ASN A 237 6.36 2.43 1.23
N MET A 238 5.04 2.37 1.46
CA MET A 238 4.22 3.56 1.68
C MET A 238 4.70 4.32 2.92
N HIS A 239 4.86 3.63 4.04
CA HIS A 239 5.30 4.25 5.30
C HIS A 239 6.70 4.87 5.19
N ARG A 240 7.64 4.25 4.48
CA ARG A 240 8.96 4.84 4.19
C ARG A 240 8.84 6.19 3.47
N LYS A 241 7.99 6.26 2.45
CA LYS A 241 7.77 7.50 1.70
C LYS A 241 7.10 8.57 2.57
N MET A 242 6.08 8.19 3.34
CA MET A 242 5.42 9.11 4.28
C MET A 242 6.36 9.60 5.38
N SER A 243 7.25 8.75 5.90
CA SER A 243 8.28 9.14 6.87
C SER A 243 9.25 10.17 6.26
N ARG A 244 9.59 10.04 4.97
CA ARG A 244 10.41 11.02 4.25
C ARG A 244 9.66 12.32 3.98
N MET A 245 8.35 12.27 3.71
CA MET A 245 7.49 13.46 3.63
C MET A 245 7.42 14.19 4.98
N ALA A 246 7.24 13.45 6.08
CA ALA A 246 7.18 13.99 7.44
C ALA A 246 8.49 14.68 7.84
N ALA A 247 9.64 14.10 7.45
CA ALA A 247 10.94 14.74 7.63
C ALA A 247 11.09 16.08 6.86
N ALA A 248 10.27 16.30 5.82
CA ALA A 248 10.16 17.56 5.11
C ALA A 248 8.97 18.44 5.59
N GLY A 249 8.39 18.11 6.75
CA GLY A 249 7.28 18.85 7.36
C GLY A 249 5.91 18.60 6.75
N ARG A 250 5.75 17.56 5.92
CA ARG A 250 4.46 17.21 5.28
C ARG A 250 3.91 15.93 5.89
N TYR A 251 2.75 16.04 6.53
CA TYR A 251 2.09 14.91 7.19
C TYR A 251 0.79 14.55 6.48
N PRO A 252 0.51 13.26 6.26
CA PRO A 252 -0.75 12.84 5.66
C PRO A 252 -1.91 13.09 6.63
N ILE A 253 -3.11 13.24 6.09
CA ILE A 253 -4.36 13.24 6.87
C ILE A 253 -5.15 11.95 6.70
N ALA A 254 -4.89 11.19 5.63
CA ALA A 254 -5.51 9.90 5.42
C ALA A 254 -4.68 9.01 4.48
N VAL A 255 -4.83 7.70 4.65
CA VAL A 255 -4.24 6.66 3.79
C VAL A 255 -5.29 5.59 3.53
N LEU A 256 -5.46 5.20 2.28
CA LEU A 256 -6.27 4.06 1.89
C LEU A 256 -5.56 3.27 0.80
N SER A 257 -5.10 2.07 1.16
CA SER A 257 -4.33 1.17 0.28
C SER A 257 -3.08 1.86 -0.28
N ASP A 258 -3.16 2.31 -1.53
CA ASP A 258 -2.13 2.92 -2.35
C ASP A 258 -2.34 4.44 -2.53
N CYS A 259 -3.41 4.99 -1.97
CA CYS A 259 -3.72 6.41 -1.95
C CYS A 259 -3.36 7.04 -0.60
N VAL A 260 -2.73 8.21 -0.63
CA VAL A 260 -2.42 9.04 0.54
C VAL A 260 -2.87 10.48 0.28
N VAL A 261 -3.51 11.10 1.28
CA VAL A 261 -4.03 12.47 1.18
C VAL A 261 -3.21 13.39 2.07
N TYR A 262 -2.79 14.52 1.52
CA TYR A 262 -2.03 15.56 2.21
C TYR A 262 -2.75 16.92 2.13
N PRO A 263 -2.68 17.75 3.18
CA PRO A 263 -2.97 19.18 3.07
C PRO A 263 -1.96 19.85 2.13
N GLY A 264 -2.44 20.76 1.29
CA GLY A 264 -1.65 21.44 0.26
C GLY A 264 -2.02 22.92 0.10
N PRO A 265 -1.03 23.81 -0.12
CA PRO A 265 -1.28 25.23 -0.39
C PRO A 265 -1.91 25.47 -1.77
N GLY A 266 -1.84 24.51 -2.67
CA GLY A 266 -2.41 24.57 -4.00
C GLY A 266 -2.99 23.22 -4.46
N PRO A 267 -3.77 23.21 -5.55
CA PRO A 267 -4.51 22.05 -6.02
C PRO A 267 -3.66 21.13 -6.91
N SER A 268 -2.38 20.91 -6.58
CA SER A 268 -1.47 20.10 -7.39
C SER A 268 -0.56 19.22 -6.52
N PRO A 269 -0.17 18.02 -6.98
CA PRO A 269 0.90 17.26 -6.36
C PRO A 269 2.20 18.06 -6.19
N LEU A 270 2.47 19.03 -7.08
CA LEU A 270 3.69 19.85 -7.01
C LEU A 270 3.72 20.78 -5.79
N ASP A 271 2.56 21.10 -5.23
CA ASP A 271 2.42 21.95 -4.03
C ASP A 271 2.62 21.16 -2.73
N VAL A 272 2.62 19.84 -2.82
CA VAL A 272 2.75 18.89 -1.71
C VAL A 272 4.11 18.19 -1.72
N LEU A 273 4.58 17.79 -2.90
CA LEU A 273 5.81 17.02 -3.05
C LEU A 273 7.04 17.88 -2.71
N PRO A 274 7.83 17.50 -1.69
CA PRO A 274 8.96 18.30 -1.23
C PRO A 274 10.13 18.23 -2.23
N ARG A 275 10.86 19.34 -2.34
CA ARG A 275 12.09 19.46 -3.15
C ARG A 275 13.30 19.77 -2.28
N THR A 276 14.48 19.36 -2.73
CA THR A 276 15.76 19.77 -2.17
C THR A 276 16.01 21.26 -2.47
N PRO A 277 16.99 21.91 -1.81
CA PRO A 277 17.36 23.29 -2.12
C PRO A 277 17.73 23.52 -3.60
N GLU A 278 18.22 22.49 -4.29
CA GLU A 278 18.54 22.54 -5.73
C GLU A 278 17.31 22.28 -6.63
N GLY A 279 16.10 22.23 -6.08
CA GLY A 279 14.85 22.03 -6.83
C GLY A 279 14.57 20.59 -7.27
N ARG A 280 15.39 19.61 -6.84
CA ARG A 280 15.19 18.19 -7.18
C ARG A 280 14.19 17.53 -6.23
N PRO A 281 13.45 16.48 -6.65
CA PRO A 281 12.60 15.73 -5.73
C PRO A 281 13.40 15.14 -4.55
N VAL A 282 12.89 15.26 -3.32
CA VAL A 282 13.56 14.72 -2.12
C VAL A 282 13.75 13.21 -2.25
N PRO A 283 14.97 12.68 -2.06
CA PRO A 283 15.23 11.24 -2.12
C PRO A 283 14.40 10.44 -1.13
N GLY A 284 13.74 9.38 -1.63
CA GLY A 284 12.93 8.47 -0.82
C GLY A 284 11.52 8.97 -0.48
N ALA A 285 11.19 10.24 -0.75
CA ALA A 285 9.82 10.73 -0.70
C ALA A 285 9.00 10.21 -1.88
N PHE A 286 7.71 10.56 -1.94
CA PHE A 286 6.92 10.32 -3.14
C PHE A 286 7.53 11.05 -4.34
N ARG A 287 7.50 10.40 -5.50
CA ARG A 287 8.00 10.96 -6.76
C ARG A 287 6.90 10.84 -7.80
N LEU A 288 6.59 11.94 -8.46
CA LEU A 288 5.66 11.97 -9.56
C LEU A 288 6.24 11.21 -10.76
N GLY A 289 5.39 10.50 -11.49
CA GLY A 289 5.79 9.85 -12.74
C GLY A 289 5.06 8.54 -13.00
N VAL A 290 5.24 8.01 -14.20
CA VAL A 290 4.43 6.88 -14.70
C VAL A 290 4.81 5.53 -14.10
N SER A 291 6.07 5.35 -13.69
CA SER A 291 6.61 4.02 -13.36
C SER A 291 5.96 3.40 -12.12
N PRO A 292 5.85 2.05 -12.04
CA PRO A 292 5.37 1.40 -10.82
C PRO A 292 6.12 1.86 -9.57
N GLY A 293 5.38 2.20 -8.52
CA GLY A 293 5.91 2.76 -7.28
C GLY A 293 6.07 4.29 -7.28
N MET A 294 5.97 4.98 -8.42
CA MET A 294 5.80 6.45 -8.47
C MET A 294 4.34 6.83 -8.24
N VAL A 295 4.07 8.12 -8.01
CA VAL A 295 2.72 8.63 -7.78
C VAL A 295 2.17 9.39 -8.98
N LYS A 296 0.84 9.44 -9.04
CA LYS A 296 0.06 10.35 -9.89
C LYS A 296 -0.92 11.13 -8.99
N LEU A 297 -1.56 12.14 -9.56
CA LEU A 297 -2.72 12.77 -8.93
C LEU A 297 -3.93 11.83 -8.98
N GLU A 298 -4.49 11.52 -7.81
CA GLU A 298 -5.75 10.78 -7.70
C GLU A 298 -6.95 11.71 -7.69
N GLY A 299 -6.86 12.79 -6.92
CA GLY A 299 -7.87 13.84 -6.89
C GLY A 299 -7.49 14.99 -5.97
N VAL A 300 -8.22 16.10 -6.10
CA VAL A 300 -8.05 17.31 -5.29
C VAL A 300 -9.42 17.79 -4.85
N ARG A 301 -9.54 18.18 -3.59
CA ARG A 301 -10.75 18.79 -3.01
C ARG A 301 -10.35 19.87 -2.01
N GLU A 302 -11.30 20.71 -1.63
CA GLU A 302 -11.07 21.69 -0.55
C GLU A 302 -10.78 20.96 0.77
N LEU A 303 -9.90 21.53 1.61
CA LEU A 303 -9.47 20.86 2.85
C LEU A 303 -10.62 20.70 3.84
N TRP A 304 -11.53 21.68 3.93
CA TRP A 304 -12.66 21.62 4.87
C TRP A 304 -13.53 20.38 4.63
N TRP A 305 -13.72 19.99 3.37
CA TRP A 305 -14.43 18.75 3.02
C TRP A 305 -13.72 17.51 3.60
N ALA A 306 -12.38 17.47 3.54
CA ALA A 306 -11.63 16.37 4.12
C ALA A 306 -11.72 16.40 5.65
N ALA A 307 -11.67 17.57 6.28
CA ALA A 307 -11.81 17.74 7.71
C ALA A 307 -13.17 17.25 8.23
N GLU A 308 -14.27 17.60 7.55
CA GLU A 308 -15.62 17.10 7.88
C GLU A 308 -15.70 15.57 7.86
N LEU A 309 -15.07 14.92 6.87
CA LEU A 309 -15.01 13.47 6.82
C LEU A 309 -14.19 12.89 7.97
N LEU A 310 -13.06 13.50 8.33
CA LEU A 310 -12.25 13.06 9.46
C LEU A 310 -13.04 13.14 10.78
N GLU A 311 -13.80 14.23 11.01
CA GLU A 311 -14.66 14.38 12.19
C GLU A 311 -15.76 13.32 12.25
N GLN A 312 -16.28 12.88 11.10
CA GLN A 312 -17.27 11.81 10.98
C GLN A 312 -16.65 10.41 11.06
N GLY A 313 -15.32 10.29 11.20
CA GLY A 313 -14.63 9.00 11.20
C GLY A 313 -14.59 8.32 9.82
N HIS A 314 -14.70 9.10 8.75
CA HIS A 314 -14.67 8.64 7.37
C HIS A 314 -13.35 8.97 6.69
N ASN A 315 -12.85 8.02 5.88
CA ASN A 315 -11.58 8.17 5.19
C ASN A 315 -11.74 8.98 3.89
N PRO A 316 -11.20 10.22 3.80
CA PRO A 316 -11.34 11.06 2.61
C PRO A 316 -10.68 10.45 1.36
N ALA A 317 -9.69 9.58 1.51
CA ALA A 317 -9.07 8.89 0.38
C ALA A 317 -10.06 8.00 -0.40
N ARG A 318 -11.19 7.61 0.18
CA ARG A 318 -12.27 6.85 -0.52
C ARG A 318 -12.94 7.65 -1.63
N HIS A 319 -13.02 8.97 -1.46
CA HIS A 319 -13.85 9.88 -2.28
C HIS A 319 -13.05 11.01 -2.91
N ILE A 320 -11.73 11.07 -2.70
CA ILE A 320 -10.88 12.16 -3.17
C ILE A 320 -10.92 12.31 -4.71
N LYS A 321 -11.02 11.19 -5.43
CA LYS A 321 -11.10 11.16 -6.89
C LYS A 321 -12.42 11.72 -7.44
N ASP A 322 -13.49 11.69 -6.65
CA ASP A 322 -14.83 12.08 -7.13
C ASP A 322 -14.90 13.61 -7.36
N GLY A 323 -14.11 14.39 -6.61
CA GLY A 323 -14.02 15.85 -6.78
C GLY A 323 -13.34 16.31 -8.08
N THR A 324 -12.69 15.40 -8.83
CA THR A 324 -12.13 15.74 -10.15
C THR A 324 -13.16 15.67 -11.29
N ARG A 325 -14.39 15.24 -11.02
CA ARG A 325 -15.46 15.14 -12.01
C ARG A 325 -16.30 16.42 -12.15
N ASP A 326 -16.25 17.34 -11.18
CA ASP A 326 -17.20 18.45 -11.06
C ASP A 326 -16.61 19.85 -11.36
N ALA A 327 -15.45 19.96 -12.01
CA ALA A 327 -14.95 21.25 -12.51
C ALA A 327 -15.58 21.63 -13.88
N GLY A 328 -16.84 21.30 -14.08
CA GLY A 328 -17.54 21.40 -15.36
C GLY A 328 -19.06 21.32 -15.23
N GLU A 329 -19.65 22.15 -14.38
CA GLU A 329 -20.95 22.79 -14.59
C GLU A 329 -20.86 24.27 -14.17
#